data_AF-A0A498SVT7-F1
#
_entry.id   AF-A0A498SVT7-F1
#
_cell.length_a   1.000
_cell.length_b   1.000
_cell.length_c   1.000
_cell.angle_alpha   90.00
_cell.angle_beta   90.00
_cell.angle_gamma   90.00
#
_symmetry.space_group_name_H-M   'P 1'
#
loop_
_entity.id
_entity.type
_entity.pdbx_description
1 polymer ?
#
loop_
_entity_poly.entity_id
_entity_poly.type
_entity_poly.pdbx_seq_one_letter_code
_entity_poly.pdbx_strand_id
1 'polypeptide(L)'
;MERRREAYVVKSKPFTGQGQRESNLDDKIKAIFSLEKLVVLRILKRFDTPRKAMNIMHEEHAENLKANAIKMLKLQGVSLTAAAMETISEKYSNSLKYLCLMGALVHTPDGAIYLKALCKLELNNACQLSN
;
A
#
# COMPACT_ATOMS: atom_id res chain seq x y z
N MET A 1 -9.79 24.06 15.18
CA MET A 1 -9.11 24.01 13.87
C MET A 1 -8.07 22.89 13.94
N GLU A 2 -8.45 21.69 13.52
CA GLU A 2 -7.71 20.46 13.82
C GLU A 2 -6.60 20.22 12.78
N ARG A 3 -5.34 20.15 13.26
CA ARG A 3 -4.15 19.96 12.42
C ARG A 3 -4.21 18.56 11.78
N ARG A 4 -4.57 18.50 10.50
CA ARG A 4 -4.42 17.30 9.65
C ARG A 4 -2.94 16.89 9.66
N ARG A 5 -2.63 15.76 10.29
CA ARG A 5 -1.30 15.13 10.19
C ARG A 5 -1.24 14.35 8.88
N GLU A 6 -0.85 15.02 7.82
CA GLU A 6 -0.49 14.38 6.56
C GLU A 6 0.89 13.72 6.73
N ALA A 7 0.95 12.39 6.68
CA ALA A 7 2.23 11.69 6.68
C ALA A 7 2.87 11.81 5.29
N TYR A 8 3.99 12.53 5.20
CA TYR A 8 4.80 12.65 3.99
C TYR A 8 5.79 11.49 3.89
N VAL A 9 5.75 10.72 2.80
CA VAL A 9 6.74 9.68 2.52
C VAL A 9 8.00 10.32 1.90
N VAL A 10 9.14 9.94 2.47
CA VAL A 10 10.50 10.40 2.17
C VAL A 10 10.87 10.06 0.73
N LYS A 11 11.30 11.07 -0.05
CA LYS A 11 12.04 10.86 -1.31
C LYS A 11 13.49 10.49 -0.97
N SER A 12 13.94 9.30 -1.32
CA SER A 12 15.37 8.97 -1.33
C SER A 12 15.89 8.89 -2.78
N LYS A 13 16.99 9.61 -3.03
CA LYS A 13 17.85 9.48 -4.22
C LYS A 13 18.55 8.11 -4.22
N PRO A 14 19.00 7.59 -5.38
CA PRO A 14 19.67 6.29 -5.44
C PRO A 14 21.03 6.38 -4.72
N PHE A 15 21.36 5.40 -3.88
CA PHE A 15 22.68 5.34 -3.25
C PHE A 15 23.13 3.90 -2.94
N THR A 16 24.35 3.61 -3.34
CA THR A 16 25.14 2.40 -3.13
C THR A 16 25.74 2.39 -1.72
N GLY A 17 25.34 1.44 -0.87
CA GLY A 17 25.92 1.24 0.47
C GLY A 17 25.04 0.35 1.35
N GLN A 18 25.34 -0.95 1.36
CA GLN A 18 24.58 -2.01 2.05
C GLN A 18 25.02 -2.12 3.53
N GLY A 19 24.07 -2.22 4.47
CA GLY A 19 24.34 -2.63 5.86
C GLY A 19 23.64 -1.80 6.94
N GLN A 20 23.97 -0.51 7.11
CA GLN A 20 23.53 0.27 8.27
C GLN A 20 22.25 1.11 8.08
N ARG A 21 21.74 1.27 6.85
CA ARG A 21 20.55 2.10 6.57
C ARG A 21 19.23 1.34 6.47
N GLU A 22 19.26 0.03 6.27
CA GLU A 22 18.05 -0.79 6.12
C GLU A 22 17.27 -0.88 7.44
N SER A 23 17.95 -1.08 8.58
CA SER A 23 17.32 -1.10 9.91
C SER A 23 16.55 0.18 10.23
N ASN A 24 17.13 1.35 9.92
CA ASN A 24 16.50 2.65 10.15
C ASN A 24 15.27 2.88 9.25
N LEU A 25 15.23 2.28 8.05
CA LEU A 25 14.07 2.39 7.16
C LEU A 25 12.93 1.51 7.66
N ASP A 26 13.23 0.29 8.07
CA ASP A 26 12.23 -0.65 8.60
C ASP A 26 11.60 -0.12 9.88
N ASP A 27 12.39 0.47 10.78
CA ASP A 27 11.88 1.11 12.00
C ASP A 27 10.94 2.28 11.68
N LYS A 28 11.25 3.07 10.64
CA LYS A 28 10.36 4.15 10.17
C LYS A 28 9.07 3.62 9.56
N ILE A 29 9.13 2.55 8.77
CA ILE A 29 7.94 1.91 8.20
C ILE A 29 7.05 1.38 9.34
N LYS A 30 7.63 0.67 10.31
CA LYS A 30 6.92 0.17 11.50
C LYS A 30 6.27 1.32 12.28
N ALA A 31 6.99 2.43 12.49
CA ALA A 31 6.47 3.61 13.18
C ALA A 31 5.30 4.28 12.42
N ILE A 32 5.31 4.27 11.08
CA ILE A 32 4.18 4.76 10.28
C ILE A 32 3.00 3.79 10.40
N PHE A 33 3.25 2.49 10.35
CA PHE A 33 2.21 1.46 10.41
C PHE A 33 1.55 1.38 11.79
N SER A 34 2.25 1.75 12.86
CA SER A 34 1.70 1.84 14.20
C SER A 34 0.77 3.05 14.43
N LEU A 35 0.57 3.93 13.45
CA LEU A 35 -0.32 5.08 13.57
C LEU A 35 -1.81 4.66 13.47
N GLU A 36 -2.49 4.55 14.59
CA GLU A 36 -3.92 4.15 14.65
C GLU A 36 -4.89 5.12 13.96
N LYS A 37 -4.51 6.40 13.88
CA LYS A 37 -5.34 7.47 13.26
C LYS A 37 -4.95 7.76 11.81
N LEU A 38 -4.19 6.87 11.15
CA LEU A 38 -3.81 7.06 9.76
C LEU A 38 -5.03 6.99 8.85
N VAL A 39 -5.29 8.07 8.11
CA VAL A 39 -6.43 8.17 7.17
C VAL A 39 -5.99 7.92 5.71
N VAL A 40 -4.75 8.27 5.39
CA VAL A 40 -4.20 8.22 4.04
C VAL A 40 -2.85 7.54 4.08
N LEU A 41 -2.68 6.47 3.30
CA LEU A 41 -1.39 5.80 3.11
C LEU A 41 -1.00 5.85 1.64
N ARG A 42 0.22 6.31 1.36
CA ARG A 42 0.77 6.39 0.01
C ARG A 42 2.16 5.75 -0.01
N ILE A 43 2.27 4.59 -0.63
CA ILE A 43 3.54 3.90 -0.86
C ILE A 43 3.91 4.13 -2.32
N LEU A 44 4.89 4.99 -2.55
CA LEU A 44 5.29 5.45 -3.88
C LEU A 44 6.73 5.05 -4.16
N LYS A 45 6.95 4.24 -5.18
CA LYS A 45 8.29 3.99 -5.73
C LYS A 45 8.41 4.62 -7.11
N ARG A 46 9.53 5.30 -7.36
CA ARG A 46 9.97 5.64 -8.72
C ARG A 46 10.75 4.44 -9.24
N PHE A 47 10.44 3.98 -10.45
CA PHE A 47 11.20 2.93 -11.12
C PHE A 47 12.60 3.47 -11.47
N ASP A 48 13.52 3.41 -10.51
CA ASP A 48 14.92 3.79 -10.73
C ASP A 48 15.74 2.51 -10.97
N THR A 49 15.74 2.05 -12.23
CA THR A 49 16.65 1.02 -12.81
C THR A 49 16.67 -0.40 -12.17
N PRO A 50 17.23 -1.39 -12.89
CA PRO A 50 16.44 -2.44 -13.53
C PRO A 50 15.63 -3.30 -12.53
N ARG A 51 14.31 -3.37 -12.75
CA ARG A 51 13.30 -4.40 -12.38
C ARG A 51 13.55 -5.32 -11.15
N LYS A 52 14.28 -4.91 -10.12
CA LYS A 52 14.32 -5.64 -8.86
C LYS A 52 13.09 -5.25 -8.05
N ALA A 53 12.06 -6.07 -8.17
CA ALA A 53 10.79 -5.96 -7.45
C ALA A 53 10.97 -6.28 -5.95
N MET A 54 11.80 -5.51 -5.25
CA MET A 54 11.99 -5.67 -3.80
C MET A 54 10.95 -4.90 -2.96
N ASN A 55 10.06 -4.15 -3.61
CA ASN A 55 9.02 -3.39 -2.92
C ASN A 55 7.74 -4.21 -2.89
N ILE A 56 7.75 -5.29 -2.11
CA ILE A 56 6.65 -6.24 -2.02
C ILE A 56 5.82 -5.92 -0.77
N MET A 57 4.52 -5.71 -0.96
CA MET A 57 3.56 -5.65 0.13
C MET A 57 3.01 -7.06 0.36
N HIS A 58 3.50 -7.68 1.43
CA HIS A 58 3.03 -8.95 1.96
C HIS A 58 1.84 -8.77 2.89
N GLU A 59 1.18 -9.88 3.24
CA GLU A 59 0.06 -9.91 4.18
C GLU A 59 0.43 -9.31 5.54
N GLU A 60 1.57 -9.69 6.10
CA GLU A 60 2.07 -9.18 7.39
C GLU A 60 2.20 -7.64 7.39
N HIS A 61 2.55 -7.04 6.25
CA HIS A 61 2.58 -5.58 6.10
C HIS A 61 1.17 -4.96 6.23
N ALA A 62 0.15 -5.59 5.65
CA ALA A 62 -1.24 -5.15 5.76
C ALA A 62 -1.81 -5.35 7.17
N GLU A 63 -1.46 -6.46 7.83
CA GLU A 63 -1.83 -6.74 9.22
C GLU A 63 -1.25 -5.71 10.18
N ASN A 64 0.02 -5.34 9.98
CA ASN A 64 0.75 -4.41 10.84
C ASN A 64 0.24 -2.96 10.78
N LEU A 65 -0.58 -2.59 9.79
CA LEU A 65 -1.25 -1.30 9.76
C LEU A 65 -2.27 -1.18 10.91
N LYS A 66 -1.93 -0.52 12.01
CA LYS A 66 -2.82 -0.37 13.18
C LYS A 66 -4.01 0.55 12.95
N ALA A 67 -4.00 1.34 11.89
CA ALA A 67 -5.17 2.12 11.51
C ALA A 67 -6.30 1.20 11.06
N ASN A 68 -7.48 1.41 11.63
CA ASN A 68 -8.70 0.64 11.32
C ASN A 68 -9.60 1.32 10.27
N ALA A 69 -9.30 2.58 9.90
CA ALA A 69 -10.18 3.39 9.05
C ALA A 69 -9.41 4.20 7.99
N ILE A 70 -8.55 3.53 7.22
CA ILE A 70 -7.86 4.15 6.09
C ILE A 70 -8.88 4.44 4.99
N LYS A 71 -8.95 5.71 4.57
CA LYS A 71 -9.86 6.16 3.50
C LYS A 71 -9.21 6.16 2.12
N MET A 72 -7.88 6.26 2.06
CA MET A 72 -7.13 6.28 0.80
C MET A 72 -5.87 5.44 0.91
N LEU A 73 -5.73 4.50 -0.03
CA LEU A 73 -4.54 3.69 -0.20
C LEU A 73 -4.01 3.87 -1.63
N LYS A 74 -2.79 4.36 -1.76
CA LYS A 74 -2.09 4.47 -3.04
C LYS A 74 -0.82 3.63 -3.02
N LEU A 75 -0.79 2.60 -3.85
CA LEU A 75 0.33 1.67 -4.05
C LEU A 75 0.84 1.87 -5.47
N GLN A 76 1.93 2.62 -5.61
CA GLN A 76 2.53 2.93 -6.91
C GLN A 76 3.91 2.29 -7.04
N GLY A 77 4.09 1.44 -8.05
CA GLY A 77 5.35 0.70 -8.23
C GLY A 77 5.64 -0.28 -7.08
N VAL A 78 4.57 -0.87 -6.54
CA VAL A 78 4.60 -1.85 -5.44
C VAL A 78 4.17 -3.20 -6.01
N SER A 79 4.89 -4.28 -5.70
CA SER A 79 4.38 -5.63 -5.93
C SER A 79 3.43 -5.98 -4.79
N LEU A 80 2.19 -6.34 -5.09
CA LEU A 80 1.20 -6.68 -4.07
C LEU A 80 0.94 -8.18 -4.12
N THR A 81 1.00 -8.87 -2.98
CA THR A 81 0.61 -10.29 -2.91
C THR A 81 -0.91 -10.43 -2.80
N ALA A 82 -1.44 -11.60 -3.19
CA ALA A 82 -2.87 -11.88 -3.17
C ALA A 82 -3.42 -11.80 -1.73
N ALA A 83 -2.72 -12.44 -0.78
CA ALA A 83 -3.04 -12.39 0.63
C ALA A 83 -3.08 -10.96 1.17
N ALA A 84 -2.09 -10.11 0.83
CA ALA A 84 -2.10 -8.71 1.25
C ALA A 84 -3.32 -7.95 0.72
N MET A 85 -3.72 -8.20 -0.52
CA MET A 85 -4.93 -7.59 -1.09
C MET A 85 -6.20 -8.07 -0.39
N GLU A 86 -6.29 -9.36 -0.04
CA GLU A 86 -7.41 -9.89 0.73
C GLU A 86 -7.48 -9.24 2.11
N THR A 87 -6.38 -9.20 2.87
CA THR A 87 -6.31 -8.54 4.17
C THR A 87 -6.72 -7.06 4.10
N ILE A 88 -6.21 -6.32 3.10
CA ILE A 88 -6.60 -4.93 2.86
C ILE A 88 -8.10 -4.83 2.59
N SER A 89 -8.63 -5.71 1.74
CA SER A 89 -10.03 -5.68 1.35
C SER A 89 -10.98 -5.95 2.51
N GLU A 90 -10.61 -6.87 3.40
CA GLU A 90 -11.41 -7.22 4.57
C GLU A 90 -11.33 -6.15 5.64
N LYS A 91 -10.11 -5.71 5.94
CA LYS A 91 -9.85 -4.73 7.00
C LYS A 91 -10.44 -3.36 6.70
N TYR A 92 -10.47 -2.97 5.43
CA TYR A 92 -10.89 -1.63 5.01
C TYR A 92 -12.13 -1.60 4.12
N SER A 93 -12.87 -2.71 3.98
CA SER A 93 -14.12 -2.81 3.20
C SER A 93 -15.08 -1.64 3.44
N ASN A 94 -15.28 -1.27 4.71
CA ASN A 94 -16.23 -0.23 5.13
C ASN A 94 -15.65 1.19 5.19
N SER A 95 -14.34 1.37 4.96
CA SER A 95 -13.66 2.66 5.17
C SER A 95 -12.88 3.17 3.97
N LEU A 96 -12.38 2.27 3.12
CA LEU A 96 -11.58 2.61 1.96
C LEU A 96 -12.45 3.21 0.87
N LYS A 97 -12.19 4.48 0.53
CA LYS A 97 -12.91 5.20 -0.53
C LYS A 97 -12.12 5.27 -1.82
N TYR A 98 -10.79 5.20 -1.73
CA TYR A 98 -9.88 5.35 -2.85
C TYR A 98 -8.77 4.33 -2.79
N LEU A 99 -8.69 3.46 -3.80
CA LEU A 99 -7.59 2.54 -4.04
C LEU A 99 -6.92 2.91 -5.36
N CYS A 100 -5.60 3.10 -5.35
CA CYS A 100 -4.81 3.36 -6.55
C CYS A 100 -3.67 2.34 -6.63
N LEU A 101 -3.70 1.48 -7.66
CA LEU A 101 -2.72 0.42 -7.91
C LEU A 101 -1.83 0.73 -9.13
N MET A 102 -1.55 2.01 -9.38
CA MET A 102 -0.87 2.44 -10.60
C MET A 102 0.54 1.85 -10.71
N GLY A 103 0.79 1.03 -11.73
CA GLY A 103 2.06 0.34 -11.90
C GLY A 103 2.37 -0.65 -10.78
N ALA A 104 1.36 -1.11 -10.04
CA ALA A 104 1.51 -2.22 -9.12
C ALA A 104 1.69 -3.53 -9.92
N LEU A 105 2.55 -4.40 -9.43
CA LEU A 105 2.74 -5.73 -10.01
C LEU A 105 1.92 -6.73 -9.19
N VAL A 106 1.02 -7.44 -9.87
CA VAL A 106 0.24 -8.54 -9.30
C VAL A 106 0.66 -9.84 -9.96
N HIS A 107 0.67 -10.92 -9.19
CA HIS A 107 1.01 -12.23 -9.70
C HIS A 107 -0.18 -12.79 -10.51
N THR A 108 0.00 -12.97 -11.82
CA THR A 108 -1.10 -13.32 -12.75
C THR A 108 -1.90 -14.57 -12.37
N PRO A 109 -1.29 -15.67 -11.89
CA PRO A 109 -2.03 -16.85 -11.45
C PRO A 109 -3.06 -16.57 -10.34
N ASP A 110 -2.83 -15.54 -9.51
CA ASP A 110 -3.72 -15.20 -8.40
C ASP A 110 -4.78 -14.16 -8.80
N GLY A 111 -4.94 -13.88 -10.11
CA GLY A 111 -5.85 -12.85 -10.64
C GLY A 111 -7.26 -12.91 -10.08
N ALA A 112 -7.83 -14.12 -9.95
CA ALA A 112 -9.16 -14.32 -9.39
C ALA A 112 -9.28 -13.86 -7.93
N ILE A 113 -8.21 -14.04 -7.13
CA ILE A 113 -8.16 -13.63 -5.72
C ILE A 113 -8.15 -12.10 -5.63
N TYR A 114 -7.31 -11.43 -6.43
CA TYR A 114 -7.31 -9.95 -6.46
C TYR A 114 -8.67 -9.39 -6.87
N LEU A 115 -9.31 -9.97 -7.89
CA LEU A 115 -10.64 -9.53 -8.34
C LEU A 115 -11.69 -9.71 -7.25
N LYS A 116 -11.72 -10.88 -6.59
CA LYS A 116 -12.63 -11.14 -5.48
C LYS A 116 -12.41 -10.15 -4.32
N ALA A 117 -11.16 -9.86 -3.98
CA ALA A 117 -10.81 -8.87 -2.97
C ALA A 117 -11.26 -7.46 -3.35
N LEU A 118 -11.09 -7.06 -4.62
CA LEU A 118 -11.57 -5.78 -5.12
C LEU A 118 -13.11 -5.66 -5.02
N CYS A 119 -13.85 -6.74 -5.29
CA CYS A 119 -15.31 -6.74 -5.16
C CYS A 119 -15.82 -6.56 -3.72
N LYS A 120 -15.00 -6.88 -2.70
CA LYS A 120 -15.35 -6.63 -1.28
C LYS A 120 -15.26 -5.16 -0.89
N LEU A 121 -14.54 -4.35 -1.67
CA LEU A 121 -14.36 -2.93 -1.39
C LEU A 121 -15.55 -2.17 -1.98
N GLU A 122 -16.35 -1.54 -1.13
CA GLU A 122 -17.41 -0.60 -1.53
C GLU A 122 -16.80 0.73 -2.00
N LEU A 123 -15.94 0.68 -3.01
CA LEU A 123 -15.35 1.86 -3.63
C LEU A 123 -16.48 2.61 -4.34
N ASN A 124 -16.95 3.71 -3.73
CA ASN A 124 -17.97 4.59 -4.29
C ASN A 124 -17.75 4.83 -5.80
N ASN A 125 -18.49 4.09 -6.63
CA ASN A 125 -18.72 4.23 -8.08
C ASN A 125 -17.64 4.94 -8.92
N ALA A 126 -16.36 4.53 -8.80
CA ALA A 126 -15.30 4.97 -9.71
C ALA A 126 -14.66 3.82 -10.52
N CYS A 127 -15.14 2.59 -10.35
CA CYS A 127 -14.80 1.47 -11.23
C CYS A 127 -15.97 1.21 -12.19
N GLN A 128 -16.36 2.22 -12.98
CA GLN A 128 -16.95 1.90 -14.28
C GLN A 128 -15.78 1.49 -15.16
N LEU A 129 -15.57 0.18 -15.27
CA LEU A 129 -14.89 -0.38 -16.43
C LEU A 129 -15.76 0.04 -17.62
N SER A 130 -15.35 1.12 -18.29
CA SER A 130 -15.92 1.53 -19.57
C SER A 130 -15.82 0.33 -20.52
N ASN A 131 -16.98 -0.19 -20.93
CA ASN A 131 -17.12 -1.11 -22.05
C ASN A 131 -16.51 -0.50 -23.32
#